data_AF-A0A5J5VVZ0-F1
#
_entry.id   AF-A0A5J5VVZ0-F1
#
_cell.length_a   1.000
_cell.length_b   1.000
_cell.length_c   1.000
_cell.angle_alpha   90.00
_cell.angle_beta   90.00
_cell.angle_gamma   90.00
#
_symmetry.space_group_name_H-M   'P 1'
#
loop_
_entity.id
_entity.type
_entity.pdbx_description
1 polymer ?
#
loop_
_entity_poly.entity_id
_entity_poly.type
_entity_poly.pdbx_seq_one_letter_code
_entity_poly.pdbx_strand_id
1 'polypeptide(L)'
;MATENNLEACAVEKLATILAIGTTNPPNCFYQVDYPDFYFRVTKSEHMTQLKDKFQRICEKSAIKKHYMHLNEAMLKENPCLTIYKAPSSDVHQDILVKEVPKLGMEAALKAIKEWGQPFSKITYLIFCTSSGIDMPSADHKLAKLIGLKPSIQRFMIYNQGCLAGATALRLAKDLVENNVVLVYLLFAPRTWS
;
A
#
# COMPACT_ATOMS: atom_id res chain seq x y z
N MET A 1 -36.22 18.76 33.58
CA MET A 1 -35.11 17.83 33.89
C MET A 1 -34.32 17.62 32.61
N ALA A 2 -33.34 18.49 32.37
CA ALA A 2 -32.34 18.27 31.33
C ALA A 2 -31.22 17.44 31.98
N THR A 3 -31.00 16.23 31.48
CA THR A 3 -29.83 15.44 31.84
C THR A 3 -28.63 16.04 31.11
N GLU A 4 -27.84 16.84 31.82
CA GLU A 4 -26.52 17.27 31.35
C GLU A 4 -25.62 16.04 31.22
N ASN A 5 -25.25 15.71 29.98
CA ASN A 5 -24.21 14.74 29.69
C ASN A 5 -22.87 15.38 30.07
N ASN A 6 -22.39 15.10 31.28
CA ASN A 6 -21.03 15.39 31.71
C ASN A 6 -20.04 14.49 30.96
N LEU A 7 -19.67 14.89 29.74
CA LEU A 7 -18.39 14.52 29.16
C LEU A 7 -17.36 15.45 29.81
N GLU A 8 -16.82 15.06 30.98
CA GLU A 8 -15.59 15.65 31.50
C GLU A 8 -14.43 15.26 30.56
N ALA A 9 -14.34 15.96 29.43
CA ALA A 9 -13.15 15.96 28.61
C ALA A 9 -12.14 16.90 29.30
N CYS A 10 -11.30 16.34 30.16
CA CYS A 10 -10.04 16.98 30.52
C CYS A 10 -9.18 16.99 29.24
N ALA A 11 -9.40 18.00 28.40
CA ALA A 11 -8.67 18.22 27.16
C ALA A 11 -7.25 18.66 27.50
N VAL A 12 -6.39 17.70 27.84
CA VAL A 12 -4.97 17.83 27.57
C VAL A 12 -4.88 17.92 26.05
N GLU A 13 -4.32 19.00 25.50
CA GLU A 13 -3.97 19.12 24.07
C GLU A 13 -2.98 18.00 23.70
N LYS A 14 -3.49 16.79 23.50
CA LYS A 14 -2.72 15.66 22.98
C LYS A 14 -2.64 15.86 21.49
N LEU A 15 -1.51 16.38 21.04
CA LEU A 15 -1.18 16.43 19.62
C LEU A 15 -0.77 15.04 19.15
N ALA A 16 -1.36 14.56 18.06
CA ALA A 16 -0.91 13.34 17.42
C ALA A 16 0.52 13.51 16.87
N THR A 17 1.39 12.53 17.16
CA THR A 17 2.79 12.54 16.73
C THR A 17 3.14 11.24 16.00
N ILE A 18 4.03 11.34 15.00
CA ILE A 18 4.56 10.17 14.29
C ILE A 18 5.74 9.63 15.10
N LEU A 19 5.64 8.38 15.56
CA LEU A 19 6.66 7.77 16.42
C LEU A 19 7.71 6.95 15.65
N ALA A 20 7.35 6.41 14.47
CA ALA A 20 8.23 5.60 13.63
C ALA A 20 7.69 5.49 12.21
N ILE A 21 8.58 5.23 11.23
CA ILE A 21 8.23 5.08 9.82
C ILE A 21 8.97 3.88 9.22
N GLY A 22 8.21 2.89 8.75
CA GLY A 22 8.74 1.74 8.03
C GLY A 22 8.34 1.76 6.56
N THR A 23 9.30 1.47 5.67
CA THR A 23 9.03 1.33 4.22
C THR A 23 9.60 0.03 3.69
N THR A 24 8.94 -0.53 2.68
CA THR A 24 9.45 -1.69 1.93
C THR A 24 9.13 -1.52 0.45
N ASN A 25 9.90 -2.20 -0.38
CA ASN A 25 9.70 -2.25 -1.83
C ASN A 25 9.61 -3.71 -2.27
N PRO A 26 8.87 -4.01 -3.35
CA PRO A 26 8.97 -5.29 -4.03
C PRO A 26 10.42 -5.61 -4.46
N PRO A 27 10.75 -6.89 -4.67
CA PRO A 27 12.14 -7.32 -4.89
C PRO A 27 12.71 -6.89 -6.25
N ASN A 28 11.88 -6.81 -7.31
CA ASN A 28 12.41 -6.56 -8.65
C ASN A 28 12.59 -5.07 -8.90
N CYS A 29 13.80 -4.67 -9.29
CA CYS A 29 14.14 -3.29 -9.58
C CYS A 29 14.33 -3.09 -11.09
N PHE A 30 13.66 -2.09 -11.65
CA PHE A 30 13.72 -1.74 -13.07
C PHE A 30 14.21 -0.32 -13.21
N TYR A 31 15.25 -0.12 -14.00
CA TYR A 31 15.76 1.22 -14.30
C TYR A 31 14.90 1.88 -15.37
N GLN A 32 14.62 3.17 -15.18
CA GLN A 32 13.73 3.92 -16.07
C GLN A 32 14.29 4.01 -17.50
N VAL A 33 15.62 4.00 -17.63
CA VAL A 33 16.33 4.02 -18.91
C VAL A 33 16.09 2.75 -19.74
N ASP A 34 15.99 1.60 -19.08
CA ASP A 34 15.78 0.29 -19.74
C ASP A 34 14.29 -0.08 -19.83
N TYR A 35 13.42 0.69 -19.15
CA TYR A 35 12.01 0.37 -19.01
C TYR A 35 11.23 0.36 -20.34
N PRO A 36 11.47 1.28 -21.30
CA PRO A 36 10.85 1.22 -22.62
C PRO A 36 11.16 -0.09 -23.35
N ASP A 37 12.41 -0.55 -23.34
CA ASP A 37 12.81 -1.79 -24.00
C ASP A 37 12.19 -3.01 -23.33
N PHE A 38 12.20 -3.05 -22.01
CA PHE A 38 11.53 -4.09 -21.23
C PHE A 38 10.03 -4.13 -21.54
N TYR A 39 9.33 -3.00 -21.41
CA TYR A 39 7.88 -2.91 -21.57
C TYR A 39 7.42 -3.34 -22.96
N PHE A 40 8.06 -2.82 -24.01
CA PHE A 40 7.69 -3.15 -25.38
C PHE A 40 7.99 -4.61 -25.73
N ARG A 41 9.03 -5.21 -25.12
CA ARG A 41 9.34 -6.62 -25.29
C ARG A 41 8.32 -7.54 -24.63
N VAL A 42 8.01 -7.32 -23.36
CA VAL A 42 7.06 -8.18 -22.64
C VAL A 42 5.63 -8.06 -23.15
N THR A 43 5.27 -6.91 -23.74
CA THR A 43 3.96 -6.67 -24.37
C THR A 43 3.93 -6.98 -25.86
N LYS A 44 4.99 -7.57 -26.43
CA LYS A 44 5.10 -7.93 -27.86
C LYS A 44 4.76 -6.77 -28.81
N SER A 45 5.14 -5.57 -28.42
CA SER A 45 4.77 -4.30 -29.07
C SER A 45 5.94 -3.63 -29.78
N GLU A 46 7.08 -4.32 -29.98
CA GLU A 46 8.29 -3.77 -30.58
C GLU A 46 8.09 -3.22 -32.00
N HIS A 47 7.09 -3.75 -32.72
CA HIS A 47 6.68 -3.27 -34.03
C HIS A 47 6.09 -1.84 -34.01
N MET A 48 5.64 -1.35 -32.84
CA MET A 48 5.06 -0.02 -32.67
C MET A 48 6.13 1.05 -32.37
N THR A 49 7.07 1.24 -33.28
CA THR A 49 8.27 2.09 -33.09
C THR A 49 7.94 3.53 -32.69
N GLN A 50 6.98 4.18 -33.37
CA GLN A 50 6.57 5.55 -33.04
C GLN A 50 6.01 5.68 -31.61
N LEU A 51 5.29 4.65 -31.13
CA LEU A 51 4.76 4.61 -29.77
C LEU A 51 5.88 4.39 -28.76
N LYS A 52 6.88 3.56 -29.10
CA LYS A 52 8.09 3.35 -28.31
C LYS A 52 8.88 4.64 -28.14
N ASP A 53 9.13 5.38 -29.21
CA ASP A 53 9.84 6.67 -29.15
C ASP A 53 9.09 7.70 -28.28
N LYS A 54 7.75 7.72 -28.38
CA LYS A 54 6.92 8.55 -27.51
C LYS A 54 7.05 8.12 -26.04
N PHE A 55 6.98 6.82 -25.76
CA PHE A 55 7.10 6.28 -24.42
C PHE A 55 8.48 6.54 -23.80
N GLN A 56 9.55 6.39 -24.58
CA GLN A 56 10.91 6.71 -24.17
C GLN A 56 11.03 8.19 -23.75
N ARG A 57 10.53 9.13 -24.56
CA ARG A 57 10.53 10.56 -24.19
C ARG A 57 9.75 10.85 -22.91
N ILE A 58 8.67 10.11 -22.64
CA ILE A 58 7.93 10.22 -21.37
C ILE A 58 8.79 9.70 -20.22
N CYS A 59 9.45 8.55 -20.40
CA CYS A 59 10.33 7.96 -19.39
C CYS A 59 11.52 8.87 -19.06
N GLU A 60 12.15 9.50 -20.06
CA GLU A 60 13.25 10.46 -19.88
C GLU A 60 12.83 11.71 -19.10
N LYS A 61 11.59 12.18 -19.33
CA LYS A 61 11.04 13.38 -18.68
C LYS A 61 10.32 13.11 -17.36
N SER A 62 10.20 11.85 -16.92
CA SER A 62 9.44 11.51 -15.71
C SER A 62 10.15 11.89 -14.41
N ALA A 63 11.44 12.25 -14.47
CA ALA A 63 12.34 12.43 -13.32
C ALA A 63 12.50 11.17 -12.44
N ILE A 64 12.08 10.00 -12.92
CA ILE A 64 12.21 8.73 -12.20
C ILE A 64 13.48 8.03 -12.64
N LYS A 65 14.28 7.54 -11.68
CA LYS A 65 15.51 6.79 -11.97
C LYS A 65 15.27 5.28 -12.08
N LYS A 66 14.44 4.75 -11.18
CA LYS A 66 14.14 3.33 -11.06
C LYS A 66 12.80 3.11 -10.38
N HIS A 67 12.19 1.97 -10.64
CA HIS A 67 10.94 1.52 -10.06
C HIS A 67 11.12 0.13 -9.44
N TYR A 68 10.30 -0.18 -8.46
CA TYR A 68 10.20 -1.52 -7.88
C TYR A 68 8.85 -2.13 -8.23
N MET A 69 8.86 -3.36 -8.74
CA MET A 69 7.66 -4.07 -9.16
C MET A 69 7.67 -5.50 -8.61
N HIS A 70 6.48 -5.99 -8.25
CA HIS A 70 6.33 -7.40 -7.86
C HIS A 70 6.38 -8.30 -9.09
N LEU A 71 5.75 -7.88 -10.20
CA LEU A 71 5.85 -8.61 -11.46
C LEU A 71 7.29 -8.64 -11.98
N ASN A 72 7.65 -9.78 -12.57
CA ASN A 72 8.86 -9.96 -13.35
C ASN A 72 8.52 -10.64 -14.69
N GLU A 73 9.52 -10.81 -15.56
CA GLU A 73 9.31 -11.37 -16.90
C GLU A 73 8.79 -12.82 -16.86
N ALA A 74 9.16 -13.63 -15.86
CA ALA A 74 8.67 -15.00 -15.72
C ALA A 74 7.16 -15.04 -15.39
N MET A 75 6.73 -14.22 -14.42
CA MET A 75 5.32 -14.11 -14.05
C MET A 75 4.46 -13.61 -15.22
N LEU A 76 4.98 -12.67 -16.01
CA LEU A 76 4.30 -12.14 -17.19
C LEU A 76 4.21 -13.19 -18.32
N LYS A 77 5.21 -14.07 -18.46
CA LYS A 77 5.17 -15.19 -19.42
C LYS A 77 4.15 -16.26 -19.01
N GLU A 78 4.04 -16.55 -17.71
CA GLU A 78 3.03 -17.48 -17.18
C GLU A 78 1.61 -16.93 -17.30
N ASN A 79 1.45 -15.59 -17.29
CA ASN A 79 0.17 -14.90 -17.32
C ASN A 79 0.07 -13.92 -18.50
N PRO A 80 -0.02 -14.43 -19.75
CA PRO A 80 0.02 -13.59 -20.94
C PRO A 80 -1.14 -12.59 -21.01
N CYS A 81 -2.27 -12.84 -20.34
CA CYS A 81 -3.39 -11.91 -20.26
C CYS A 81 -3.01 -10.55 -19.63
N LEU A 82 -2.00 -10.50 -18.75
CA LEU A 82 -1.49 -9.25 -18.16
C LEU A 82 -0.76 -8.36 -19.18
N THR A 83 -0.28 -8.95 -20.27
CA THR A 83 0.52 -8.26 -21.31
C THR A 83 -0.31 -7.82 -22.51
N ILE A 84 -1.55 -8.29 -22.62
CA ILE A 84 -2.43 -8.04 -23.77
C ILE A 84 -3.38 -6.89 -23.45
N TYR A 85 -3.38 -5.88 -24.30
CA TYR A 85 -4.25 -4.72 -24.14
C TYR A 85 -5.74 -5.12 -24.11
N LYS A 86 -6.44 -4.74 -23.03
CA LYS A 86 -7.88 -5.01 -22.79
C LYS A 86 -8.27 -6.50 -22.72
N ALA A 87 -7.33 -7.42 -22.56
CA ALA A 87 -7.68 -8.80 -22.26
C ALA A 87 -8.31 -8.90 -20.85
N PRO A 88 -9.24 -9.84 -20.63
CA PRO A 88 -9.74 -10.12 -19.29
C PRO A 88 -8.62 -10.68 -18.42
N SER A 89 -8.16 -9.88 -17.46
CA SER A 89 -7.03 -10.23 -16.57
C SER A 89 -7.32 -10.03 -15.09
N SER A 90 -8.53 -9.57 -14.73
CA SER A 90 -8.89 -9.15 -13.37
C SER A 90 -8.61 -10.22 -12.31
N ASP A 91 -8.97 -11.47 -12.58
CA ASP A 91 -8.80 -12.56 -11.62
C ASP A 91 -7.32 -12.80 -11.30
N VAL A 92 -6.46 -12.77 -12.31
CA VAL A 92 -5.01 -12.89 -12.15
C VAL A 92 -4.43 -11.71 -11.38
N HIS A 93 -4.86 -10.48 -11.69
CA HIS A 93 -4.45 -9.32 -10.90
C HIS A 93 -4.86 -9.50 -9.44
N GLN A 94 -6.10 -9.89 -9.16
CA GLN A 94 -6.59 -10.07 -7.79
C GLN A 94 -5.80 -11.16 -7.07
N ASP A 95 -5.60 -12.34 -7.67
CA ASP A 95 -4.89 -13.45 -7.04
C ASP A 95 -3.47 -13.10 -6.59
N ILE A 96 -2.78 -12.26 -7.37
CA ILE A 96 -1.46 -11.72 -7.02
C ILE A 96 -1.60 -10.70 -5.88
N LEU A 97 -2.44 -9.68 -6.06
CA LEU A 97 -2.56 -8.54 -5.14
C LEU A 97 -3.03 -8.96 -3.74
N VAL A 98 -4.01 -9.86 -3.68
CA VAL A 98 -4.63 -10.40 -2.47
C VAL A 98 -3.61 -11.08 -1.55
N LYS A 99 -2.54 -11.64 -2.12
CA LYS A 99 -1.45 -12.31 -1.39
C LYS A 99 -0.30 -11.36 -1.07
N GLU A 100 0.08 -10.51 -2.01
CA GLU A 100 1.32 -9.74 -1.93
C GLU A 100 1.17 -8.40 -1.18
N VAL A 101 0.00 -7.74 -1.29
CA VAL A 101 -0.24 -6.47 -0.58
C VAL A 101 -0.12 -6.62 0.94
N PRO A 102 -0.71 -7.64 1.61
CA PRO A 102 -0.52 -7.84 3.03
C PRO A 102 0.92 -8.20 3.42
N LYS A 103 1.67 -8.92 2.57
CA LYS A 103 3.07 -9.31 2.83
C LYS A 103 4.01 -8.11 2.79
N LEU A 104 3.92 -7.27 1.76
CA LEU A 104 4.63 -5.99 1.73
C LEU A 104 4.23 -5.13 2.93
N GLY A 105 2.93 -5.20 3.29
CA GLY A 105 2.40 -4.58 4.49
C GLY A 105 3.11 -4.97 5.77
N MET A 106 3.31 -6.27 5.93
CA MET A 106 3.96 -6.91 7.06
C MET A 106 5.42 -6.47 7.19
N GLU A 107 6.18 -6.48 6.09
CA GLU A 107 7.60 -6.09 6.10
C GLU A 107 7.81 -4.63 6.49
N ALA A 108 7.00 -3.72 5.94
CA ALA A 108 7.04 -2.32 6.35
C ALA A 108 6.65 -2.17 7.84
N ALA A 109 5.73 -3.00 8.34
CA ALA A 109 5.25 -2.93 9.72
C ALA A 109 6.32 -3.34 10.69
N LEU A 110 7.00 -4.43 10.38
CA LEU A 110 8.11 -4.93 11.17
C LEU A 110 9.25 -3.91 11.28
N LYS A 111 9.55 -3.17 10.20
CA LYS A 111 10.55 -2.09 10.23
C LYS A 111 10.11 -0.92 11.11
N ALA A 112 8.87 -0.46 10.96
CA ALA A 112 8.32 0.64 11.78
C ALA A 112 8.30 0.28 13.27
N ILE A 113 7.87 -0.95 13.61
CA ILE A 113 7.80 -1.40 15.00
C ILE A 113 9.18 -1.61 15.59
N LYS A 114 10.15 -2.08 14.80
CA LYS A 114 11.55 -2.18 15.21
C LYS A 114 12.13 -0.80 15.58
N GLU A 115 11.83 0.23 14.80
CA GLU A 115 12.22 1.61 15.11
C GLU A 115 11.49 2.14 16.36
N TRP A 116 10.19 1.86 16.50
CA TRP A 116 9.40 2.29 17.66
C TRP A 116 9.84 1.63 18.98
N GLY A 117 10.35 0.39 18.94
CA GLY A 117 10.92 -0.30 20.09
C GLY A 117 9.92 -0.81 21.13
N GLN A 118 8.61 -0.79 20.82
CA GLN A 118 7.55 -1.28 21.70
C GLN A 118 6.87 -2.53 21.12
N PRO A 119 6.23 -3.37 21.96
CA PRO A 119 5.61 -4.61 21.48
C PRO A 119 4.31 -4.37 20.70
N PHE A 120 3.99 -5.27 19.77
CA PHE A 120 2.74 -5.29 19.00
C PHE A 120 1.47 -5.25 19.87
N SER A 121 1.53 -5.72 21.11
CA SER A 121 0.38 -5.74 22.02
C SER A 121 -0.10 -4.35 22.46
N LYS A 122 0.71 -3.30 22.26
CA LYS A 122 0.35 -1.91 22.56
C LYS A 122 -0.40 -1.21 21.40
N ILE A 123 -0.48 -1.85 20.23
CA ILE A 123 -1.22 -1.31 19.09
C ILE A 123 -2.71 -1.50 19.33
N THR A 124 -3.47 -0.41 19.25
CA THR A 124 -4.91 -0.37 19.50
C THR A 124 -5.74 -0.15 18.23
N TYR A 125 -5.15 0.47 17.20
CA TYR A 125 -5.80 0.78 15.94
C TYR A 125 -4.89 0.41 14.75
N LEU A 126 -5.51 -0.09 13.68
CA LEU A 126 -4.84 -0.38 12.42
C LEU A 126 -5.56 0.34 11.28
N ILE A 127 -4.87 1.22 10.57
CA ILE A 127 -5.40 1.89 9.37
C ILE A 127 -4.63 1.37 8.16
N PHE A 128 -5.31 0.63 7.30
CA PHE A 128 -4.68 0.05 6.12
C PHE A 128 -5.21 0.74 4.86
N CYS A 129 -4.31 1.17 3.98
CA CYS A 129 -4.67 1.83 2.73
C CYS A 129 -4.10 1.07 1.53
N THR A 130 -4.97 0.73 0.59
CA THR A 130 -4.54 0.17 -0.69
C THR A 130 -5.43 0.65 -1.82
N SER A 131 -4.81 0.90 -2.97
CA SER A 131 -5.50 1.06 -4.25
C SER A 131 -5.42 -0.19 -5.12
N SER A 132 -4.79 -1.24 -4.60
CA SER A 132 -4.49 -2.49 -5.28
C SER A 132 -5.25 -3.64 -4.63
N GLY A 133 -6.24 -4.15 -5.37
CA GLY A 133 -7.05 -5.30 -4.99
C GLY A 133 -8.12 -4.98 -3.95
N ILE A 134 -9.21 -5.75 -3.97
CA ILE A 134 -10.27 -5.70 -2.96
C ILE A 134 -10.59 -7.14 -2.60
N ASP A 135 -10.61 -7.43 -1.30
CA ASP A 135 -10.91 -8.77 -0.80
C ASP A 135 -11.66 -8.73 0.53
N MET A 136 -12.31 -9.85 0.84
CA MET A 136 -13.02 -10.11 2.09
C MET A 136 -12.72 -11.53 2.57
N PRO A 137 -12.00 -11.74 3.71
CA PRO A 137 -11.51 -10.72 4.64
C PRO A 137 -10.46 -9.77 4.05
N SER A 138 -10.54 -8.51 4.45
CA SER A 138 -9.74 -7.42 3.90
C SER A 138 -8.25 -7.45 4.27
N ALA A 139 -7.43 -6.66 3.57
CA ALA A 139 -5.97 -6.67 3.75
C ALA A 139 -5.51 -6.31 5.17
N ASP A 140 -6.23 -5.44 5.88
CA ASP A 140 -6.02 -5.14 7.30
C ASP A 140 -6.21 -6.38 8.19
N HIS A 141 -7.21 -7.23 7.89
CA HIS A 141 -7.46 -8.47 8.62
C HIS A 141 -6.30 -9.44 8.42
N LYS A 142 -5.87 -9.61 7.17
CA LYS A 142 -4.75 -10.49 6.82
C LYS A 142 -3.46 -10.02 7.46
N LEU A 143 -3.17 -8.71 7.39
CA LEU A 143 -2.00 -8.13 8.05
C LEU A 143 -2.05 -8.36 9.57
N ALA A 144 -3.18 -8.05 10.20
CA ALA A 144 -3.36 -8.23 11.65
C ALA A 144 -3.07 -9.68 12.08
N LYS A 145 -3.52 -10.67 11.28
CA LYS A 145 -3.21 -12.08 11.50
C LYS A 145 -1.74 -12.41 11.28
N LEU A 146 -1.10 -11.86 10.25
CA LEU A 146 0.31 -12.12 9.92
C LEU A 146 1.28 -11.61 11.00
N ILE A 147 1.04 -10.43 11.58
CA ILE A 147 1.90 -9.85 12.62
C ILE A 147 1.44 -10.17 14.05
N GLY A 148 0.38 -10.97 14.20
CA GLY A 148 -0.12 -11.40 15.51
C GLY A 148 -0.71 -10.27 16.37
N LEU A 149 -1.44 -9.33 15.76
CA LEU A 149 -2.16 -8.31 16.53
C LEU A 149 -3.28 -8.95 17.37
N LYS A 150 -3.69 -8.23 18.42
CA LYS A 150 -4.85 -8.61 19.24
C LYS A 150 -6.12 -8.68 18.36
N PRO A 151 -6.96 -9.72 18.50
CA PRO A 151 -8.23 -9.80 17.78
C PRO A 151 -9.19 -8.63 18.04
N SER A 152 -9.07 -7.98 19.20
CA SER A 152 -9.87 -6.83 19.63
C SER A 152 -9.42 -5.49 19.04
N ILE A 153 -8.41 -5.46 18.16
CA ILE A 153 -7.91 -4.22 17.55
C ILE A 153 -8.98 -3.59 16.66
N GLN A 154 -9.14 -2.28 16.73
CA GLN A 154 -10.02 -1.55 15.83
C GLN A 154 -9.33 -1.35 14.48
N ARG A 155 -10.00 -1.74 13.40
CA ARG A 155 -9.43 -1.75 12.05
C ARG A 155 -10.21 -0.84 11.13
N PHE A 156 -9.48 -0.02 10.37
CA PHE A 156 -10.02 0.86 9.34
C PHE A 156 -9.36 0.51 8.02
N MET A 157 -10.15 -0.05 7.11
CA MET A 157 -9.71 -0.38 5.76
C MET A 157 -10.14 0.71 4.79
N ILE A 158 -9.18 1.31 4.10
CA ILE A 158 -9.41 2.37 3.12
C ILE A 158 -9.02 1.83 1.73
N TYR A 159 -10.02 1.40 0.97
CA TYR A 159 -9.85 0.94 -0.40
C TYR A 159 -10.00 2.08 -1.40
N ASN A 160 -9.23 1.99 -2.49
CA ASN A 160 -9.44 2.71 -3.74
C ASN A 160 -9.47 4.25 -3.65
N GLN A 161 -8.72 4.83 -2.71
CA GLN A 161 -8.58 6.30 -2.57
C GLN A 161 -7.44 6.90 -3.42
N GLY A 162 -6.69 6.05 -4.14
CA GLY A 162 -5.59 6.49 -5.00
C GLY A 162 -4.46 7.20 -4.23
N CYS A 163 -3.83 8.18 -4.88
CA CYS A 163 -2.63 8.85 -4.35
C CYS A 163 -2.89 9.68 -3.08
N LEU A 164 -4.14 10.03 -2.78
CA LEU A 164 -4.50 10.83 -1.60
C LEU A 164 -4.65 9.98 -0.33
N ALA A 165 -4.66 8.65 -0.46
CA ALA A 165 -4.94 7.73 0.64
C ALA A 165 -4.01 7.93 1.85
N GLY A 166 -2.72 8.24 1.61
CA GLY A 166 -1.76 8.49 2.68
C GLY A 166 -2.15 9.67 3.58
N ALA A 167 -2.54 10.80 2.98
CA ALA A 167 -2.98 11.98 3.72
C ALA A 167 -4.32 11.71 4.43
N THR A 168 -5.26 11.03 3.76
CA THR A 168 -6.54 10.63 4.37
C THR A 168 -6.34 9.77 5.61
N ALA A 169 -5.40 8.83 5.54
CA ALA A 169 -5.09 7.94 6.65
C ALA A 169 -4.40 8.66 7.80
N LEU A 170 -3.51 9.62 7.52
CA LEU A 170 -2.89 10.45 8.57
C LEU A 170 -3.92 11.35 9.26
N ARG A 171 -4.87 11.91 8.50
CA ARG A 171 -5.98 12.68 9.07
C ARG A 171 -6.84 11.81 9.99
N LEU A 172 -7.23 10.61 9.54
CA LEU A 172 -7.98 9.67 10.36
C LEU A 172 -7.17 9.25 11.60
N ALA A 173 -5.86 9.02 11.44
CA ALA A 173 -4.96 8.67 12.53
C ALA A 173 -4.93 9.76 13.61
N LYS A 174 -4.83 11.03 13.19
CA LYS A 174 -4.87 12.19 14.09
C LYS A 174 -6.15 12.16 14.93
N ASP A 175 -7.32 12.12 14.29
CA ASP A 175 -8.60 12.13 15.01
C ASP A 175 -8.72 10.96 16.01
N LEU A 176 -8.18 9.78 15.68
CA LEU A 176 -8.20 8.61 16.57
C LEU A 176 -7.25 8.74 17.76
N VAL A 177 -6.04 9.28 17.55
CA VAL A 177 -4.97 9.41 18.56
C VAL A 177 -5.19 10.58 19.50
N GLU A 178 -5.79 11.68 19.05
CA GLU A 178 -6.04 12.81 19.93
C GLU A 178 -7.19 12.51 20.90
N ASN A 179 -8.13 11.67 20.48
CA ASN A 179 -9.24 11.21 21.32
C ASN A 179 -8.90 9.98 22.19
N ASN A 180 -7.81 9.25 21.91
CA ASN A 180 -7.44 8.01 22.62
C ASN A 180 -5.91 7.82 22.67
N VAL A 181 -5.34 7.19 23.71
CA VAL A 181 -3.90 6.85 23.70
C VAL A 181 -3.62 5.71 22.71
N VAL A 182 -3.11 6.03 21.52
CA VAL A 182 -3.13 5.10 20.37
C VAL A 182 -1.84 5.12 19.55
N LEU A 183 -1.43 3.94 19.09
CA LEU A 183 -0.51 3.78 17.97
C LEU A 183 -1.30 3.43 16.71
N VAL A 184 -1.04 4.15 15.62
CA VAL A 184 -1.60 3.89 14.30
C VAL A 184 -0.52 3.35 13.37
N TYR A 185 -0.74 2.16 12.82
CA TYR A 185 0.04 1.66 11.69
C TYR A 185 -0.62 2.05 10.39
N LEU A 186 0.12 2.68 9.48
CA LEU A 186 -0.37 3.23 8.22
C LEU A 186 0.41 2.60 7.07
N LEU A 187 -0.21 1.66 6.37
CA LEU A 187 0.38 1.10 5.16
C LEU A 187 -0.15 1.85 3.95
N PHE A 188 0.76 2.42 3.17
CA PHE A 188 0.50 2.87 1.81
C PHE A 188 1.13 1.85 0.85
N ALA A 189 0.30 1.07 0.16
CA ALA A 189 0.73 0.30 -1.01
C ALA A 189 0.34 1.08 -2.28
N PRO A 190 1.18 2.00 -2.79
CA PRO A 190 0.93 2.61 -4.08
C PRO A 190 1.05 1.50 -5.12
N ARG A 191 -0.04 1.28 -5.86
CA ARG A 191 -0.11 0.62 -7.17
C ARG A 191 1.06 -0.34 -7.41
N THR A 192 0.98 -1.54 -6.85
CA THR A 192 1.72 -2.65 -7.45
C THR A 192 1.13 -2.78 -8.85
N TRP A 193 1.89 -2.41 -9.87
CA TRP A 193 1.55 -2.66 -11.27
C TRP A 193 1.54 -4.19 -11.44
N SER A 194 0.46 -4.82 -10.97
CA SER A 194 0.04 -6.13 -11.44
C SER A 194 -0.55 -5.94 -12.83
#